data_AF-A0A2V8P9T6-F1
#
_entry.id   AF-A0A2V8P9T6-F1
#
_cell.length_a   1.000
_cell.length_b   1.000
_cell.length_c   1.000
_cell.angle_alpha   90.00
_cell.angle_beta   90.00
_cell.angle_gamma   90.00
#
_symmetry.space_group_name_H-M   'P 1'
#
loop_
_entity.id
_entity.type
_entity.pdbx_description
1 polymer ?
#
loop_
_entity_poly.entity_id
_entity_poly.type
_entity_poly.pdbx_seq_one_letter_code
_entity_poly.pdbx_strand_id
1 'polypeptide(L)'
;MDVQQTRREFFQWSAALIVQPVFAWQVPAGRVATIVGTGGRGSAAEGETVDRTQINNPFHTVIGPDGSLYWSDFGTHRVLRADLRSKKISVVAGTGTRGYSGDGGPAKSGQLNGPHEVRFDSKGNLYVVERDNAIVRRIDMKSGIISTVAGTGVPGYAGDGGPATKAQFNQPHGINFDRSDNLYICDPLNNRLRRVDAKTSVVTTFAGNGQDGRTPDEGTLTGTPLAGPRSVEFPKDGKIYLALREGNGIFTLDPRQNRVKRIAGNGESGYTGDGGPAVSARFGGSAPGGLTGPKGLALSDDGIMYVADCENHVIRRIDLRTGIISTAVGTGQRGDGPDGDPTQCKLSRPHAVFVQGRTVYIADSENNRIRALTLR
;
A
#
# COMPACT_ATOMS: atom_id res chain seq x y z
N MET A 1 -31.21 -15.45 -32.51
CA MET A 1 -30.22 -16.15 -33.35
C MET A 1 -28.95 -16.24 -32.53
N ASP A 2 -28.68 -17.46 -32.13
CA ASP A 2 -27.58 -17.89 -31.29
C ASP A 2 -26.31 -17.91 -32.14
N VAL A 3 -25.26 -17.21 -31.69
CA VAL A 3 -23.90 -17.42 -32.20
C VAL A 3 -22.97 -17.39 -31.00
N GLN A 4 -22.71 -18.59 -30.47
CA GLN A 4 -21.55 -18.88 -29.68
C GLN A 4 -20.28 -18.43 -30.43
N GLN A 5 -19.54 -17.47 -29.88
CA GLN A 5 -18.15 -17.27 -30.24
C GLN A 5 -17.27 -17.89 -29.16
N THR A 6 -16.63 -18.97 -29.57
CA THR A 6 -15.87 -19.94 -28.80
C THR A 6 -14.56 -19.40 -28.24
N ARG A 7 -14.09 -20.02 -27.15
CA ARG A 7 -12.89 -19.81 -26.32
C ARG A 7 -11.52 -19.79 -27.05
N ARG A 8 -11.35 -19.13 -28.20
CA ARG A 8 -10.13 -19.22 -29.03
C ARG A 8 -9.41 -17.92 -29.38
N GLU A 9 -9.78 -16.78 -28.78
CA GLU A 9 -9.08 -15.50 -28.99
C GLU A 9 -8.54 -14.87 -27.68
N PHE A 10 -8.18 -15.70 -26.69
CA PHE A 10 -7.48 -15.26 -25.46
C PHE A 10 -6.10 -15.91 -25.27
N PHE A 11 -5.59 -16.58 -26.31
CA PHE A 11 -4.33 -17.34 -26.31
C PHE A 11 -3.37 -16.83 -27.39
N GLN A 12 -2.98 -15.55 -27.33
CA GLN A 12 -1.85 -15.01 -28.11
C GLN A 12 -0.80 -14.27 -27.27
N TRP A 13 -0.76 -14.50 -25.95
CA TRP A 13 0.40 -14.17 -25.11
C TRP A 13 0.90 -15.37 -24.29
N SER A 14 0.67 -16.58 -24.79
CA SER A 14 1.09 -17.84 -24.17
C SER A 14 2.40 -18.36 -24.76
N ALA A 15 3.42 -17.51 -24.74
CA ALA A 15 4.81 -17.94 -24.74
C ALA A 15 5.56 -17.10 -23.69
N ALA A 16 4.98 -17.00 -22.50
CA ALA A 16 5.80 -16.76 -21.32
C ALA A 16 6.71 -17.98 -21.22
N LEU A 17 8.01 -17.81 -21.53
CA LEU A 17 9.02 -18.68 -20.95
C LEU A 17 8.64 -18.84 -19.48
N ILE A 18 8.48 -20.09 -19.03
CA ILE A 18 8.51 -20.39 -17.61
C ILE A 18 9.94 -20.08 -17.17
N VAL A 19 10.21 -18.80 -16.96
CA VAL A 19 11.34 -18.38 -16.16
C VAL A 19 10.90 -18.72 -14.75
N GLN A 20 11.13 -19.97 -14.36
CA GLN A 20 11.32 -20.33 -12.95
C GLN A 20 12.10 -19.17 -12.31
N PRO A 21 11.65 -18.56 -11.22
CA PRO A 21 12.43 -17.53 -10.57
C PRO A 21 13.69 -18.20 -10.00
N VAL A 22 14.74 -18.24 -10.81
CA VAL A 22 16.07 -18.67 -10.43
C VAL A 22 16.61 -17.58 -9.50
N PHE A 23 16.56 -17.89 -8.20
CA PHE A 23 17.05 -17.17 -7.03
C PHE A 23 16.42 -15.79 -6.75
N ALA A 24 15.19 -15.83 -6.24
CA ALA A 24 14.80 -14.89 -5.18
C ALA A 24 15.63 -15.22 -3.92
N TRP A 25 15.92 -14.21 -3.08
CA TRP A 25 16.53 -14.37 -1.77
C TRP A 25 16.10 -15.68 -1.08
N GLN A 26 17.04 -16.56 -0.73
CA GLN A 26 16.74 -17.76 0.07
C GLN A 26 16.45 -17.34 1.51
N VAL A 27 15.33 -16.65 1.73
CA VAL A 27 14.74 -16.54 3.05
C VAL A 27 14.14 -17.92 3.33
N PRO A 28 14.64 -18.66 4.33
CA PRO A 28 14.12 -20.00 4.58
C PRO A 28 12.61 -19.95 4.88
N ALA A 29 11.88 -20.97 4.46
CA ALA A 29 10.45 -21.03 4.72
C ALA A 29 10.15 -20.90 6.23
N GLY A 30 9.19 -20.05 6.56
CA GLY A 30 8.84 -19.67 7.93
C GLY A 30 9.83 -18.73 8.63
N ARG A 31 10.74 -18.06 7.91
CA ARG A 31 11.69 -17.10 8.48
C ARG A 31 11.51 -15.70 7.90
N VAL A 32 11.91 -14.70 8.69
CA VAL A 32 12.03 -13.30 8.27
C VAL A 32 13.49 -13.00 7.94
N ALA A 33 13.73 -12.23 6.89
CA ALA A 33 15.05 -11.66 6.59
C ALA A 33 14.92 -10.23 6.07
N THR A 34 15.90 -9.40 6.40
CA THR A 34 16.08 -8.08 5.80
C THR A 34 16.56 -8.24 4.37
N ILE A 35 15.77 -7.75 3.39
CA ILE A 35 16.08 -7.86 1.97
C ILE A 35 16.62 -6.57 1.35
N VAL A 36 16.38 -5.42 1.98
CA VAL A 36 16.94 -4.11 1.59
C VAL A 36 17.20 -3.29 2.84
N GLY A 37 18.34 -2.59 2.87
CA GLY A 37 18.66 -1.60 3.89
C GLY A 37 19.49 -2.17 5.05
N THR A 38 20.38 -1.32 5.57
CA THR A 38 21.34 -1.68 6.62
C THR A 38 20.86 -1.40 8.04
N GLY A 39 19.73 -0.71 8.21
CA GLY A 39 19.29 -0.18 9.51
C GLY A 39 19.57 1.33 9.65
N GLY A 40 20.65 1.80 9.01
CA GLY A 40 21.05 3.19 9.01
C GLY A 40 20.16 4.06 8.11
N ARG A 41 19.79 5.23 8.61
CA ARG A 41 19.10 6.26 7.83
C ARG A 41 20.07 6.89 6.83
N GLY A 42 19.71 6.91 5.55
CA GLY A 42 20.53 7.53 4.52
C GLY A 42 19.86 7.55 3.17
N SER A 43 20.65 7.64 2.11
CA SER A 43 20.16 7.77 0.74
C SER A 43 20.85 6.76 -0.15
N ALA A 44 20.09 5.88 -0.77
CA ALA A 44 20.62 4.95 -1.76
C ALA A 44 21.16 5.71 -2.99
N ALA A 45 22.37 5.38 -3.42
CA ALA A 45 22.90 5.80 -4.71
C ALA A 45 22.51 4.82 -5.84
N GLU A 46 22.51 5.31 -7.07
CA GLU A 46 22.25 4.49 -8.26
C GLU A 46 23.31 3.37 -8.37
N GLY A 47 22.86 2.13 -8.54
CA GLY A 47 23.72 0.96 -8.69
C GLY A 47 24.19 0.31 -7.39
N GLU A 48 23.88 0.88 -6.22
CA GLU A 48 24.21 0.28 -4.91
C GLU A 48 23.52 -1.08 -4.72
N THR A 49 24.13 -1.93 -3.88
CA THR A 49 23.54 -3.22 -3.53
C THR A 49 22.60 -3.13 -2.34
N VAL A 50 21.50 -3.89 -2.40
CA VAL A 50 20.43 -3.86 -1.39
C VAL A 50 20.88 -4.15 0.05
N ASP A 51 21.97 -4.89 0.24
CA ASP A 51 22.53 -5.30 1.53
C ASP A 51 23.50 -4.28 2.15
N ARG A 52 23.89 -3.25 1.39
CA ARG A 52 24.85 -2.22 1.83
C ARG A 52 24.26 -0.82 1.82
N THR A 53 23.11 -0.64 1.18
CA THR A 53 22.48 0.66 1.02
C THR A 53 21.91 1.20 2.33
N GLN A 54 21.80 2.52 2.42
CA GLN A 54 21.00 3.19 3.44
C GLN A 54 19.75 3.75 2.78
N ILE A 55 18.59 3.31 3.26
CA ILE A 55 17.28 3.84 2.87
C ILE A 55 16.73 4.69 4.03
N ASN A 56 15.59 5.36 3.83
CA ASN A 56 15.08 6.29 4.83
C ASN A 56 13.56 6.25 4.87
N ASN A 57 13.05 5.57 5.90
CA ASN A 57 11.62 5.38 6.10
C ASN A 57 10.91 4.84 4.85
N PRO A 58 11.21 3.60 4.41
CA PRO A 58 10.42 2.96 3.36
C PRO A 58 8.97 2.84 3.84
N PHE A 59 8.01 3.37 3.07
CA PHE A 59 6.60 3.44 3.49
C PHE A 59 5.73 2.39 2.84
N HIS A 60 5.82 2.23 1.52
CA HIS A 60 5.07 1.24 0.75
C HIS A 60 5.98 0.48 -0.19
N THR A 61 5.67 -0.79 -0.44
CA THR A 61 6.44 -1.69 -1.31
C THR A 61 5.53 -2.45 -2.26
N VAL A 62 5.96 -2.70 -3.48
CA VAL A 62 5.24 -3.51 -4.46
C VAL A 62 6.22 -4.21 -5.41
N ILE A 63 5.86 -5.38 -5.92
CA ILE A 63 6.59 -5.99 -7.04
C ILE A 63 6.02 -5.48 -8.36
N GLY A 64 6.89 -4.92 -9.20
CA GLY A 64 6.52 -4.40 -10.51
C GLY A 64 6.36 -5.48 -11.58
N PRO A 65 5.84 -5.11 -12.77
CA PRO A 65 5.65 -6.04 -13.90
C PRO A 65 6.95 -6.69 -14.40
N ASP A 66 8.10 -6.08 -14.12
CA ASP A 66 9.43 -6.58 -14.43
C ASP A 66 9.97 -7.57 -13.37
N GLY A 67 9.21 -7.85 -12.32
CA GLY A 67 9.60 -8.71 -11.20
C GLY A 67 10.52 -8.03 -10.18
N SER A 68 10.78 -6.72 -10.30
CA SER A 68 11.56 -5.97 -9.32
C SER A 68 10.75 -5.47 -8.15
N LEU A 69 11.42 -5.23 -7.03
CA LEU A 69 10.83 -4.58 -5.86
C LEU A 69 10.91 -3.07 -6.01
N TYR A 70 9.78 -2.38 -5.84
CA TYR A 70 9.67 -0.93 -5.83
C TYR A 70 9.21 -0.48 -4.45
N TRP A 71 9.67 0.69 -4.01
CA TRP A 71 9.19 1.29 -2.77
C TRP A 71 9.20 2.82 -2.80
N SER A 72 8.30 3.40 -2.01
CA SER A 72 8.37 4.81 -1.63
C SER A 72 9.38 4.97 -0.49
N ASP A 73 10.47 5.70 -0.76
CA ASP A 73 11.46 6.05 0.24
C ASP A 73 11.12 7.44 0.78
N PHE A 74 10.22 7.46 1.77
CA PHE A 74 9.54 8.67 2.23
C PHE A 74 10.53 9.75 2.67
N GLY A 75 11.53 9.35 3.45
CA GLY A 75 12.50 10.27 4.05
C GLY A 75 13.54 10.81 3.07
N THR A 76 13.69 10.23 1.87
CA THR A 76 14.50 10.84 0.80
C THR A 76 13.69 11.40 -0.35
N HIS A 77 12.36 11.46 -0.25
CA HIS A 77 11.52 12.03 -1.31
C HIS A 77 11.75 11.37 -2.68
N ARG A 78 11.97 10.05 -2.69
CA ARG A 78 12.25 9.27 -3.89
C ARG A 78 11.41 8.01 -3.96
N VAL A 79 11.27 7.51 -5.18
CA VAL A 79 10.82 6.15 -5.45
C VAL A 79 12.02 5.36 -5.95
N LEU A 80 12.26 4.23 -5.31
CA LEU A 80 13.41 3.38 -5.59
C LEU A 80 12.95 2.02 -6.12
N ARG A 81 13.81 1.37 -6.88
CA ARG A 81 13.62 0.03 -7.44
C ARG A 81 14.84 -0.82 -7.14
N ALA A 82 14.64 -2.07 -6.74
CA ALA A 82 15.67 -3.08 -6.58
C ALA A 82 15.43 -4.22 -7.56
N ASP A 83 16.44 -4.52 -8.37
CA ASP A 83 16.48 -5.75 -9.14
C ASP A 83 16.82 -6.92 -8.22
N LEU A 84 15.87 -7.82 -8.01
CA LEU A 84 16.02 -8.89 -7.02
C LEU A 84 17.04 -9.96 -7.44
N ARG A 85 17.43 -10.02 -8.72
CA ARG A 85 18.42 -10.98 -9.24
C ARG A 85 19.83 -10.45 -9.09
N SER A 86 20.08 -9.24 -9.60
CA SER A 86 21.38 -8.57 -9.55
C SER A 86 21.62 -7.84 -8.23
N LYS A 87 20.60 -7.69 -7.39
CA LYS A 87 20.63 -7.00 -6.10
C LYS A 87 20.94 -5.51 -6.18
N LYS A 88 20.84 -4.90 -7.37
CA LYS A 88 21.15 -3.48 -7.58
C LYS A 88 19.92 -2.59 -7.41
N ILE A 89 20.16 -1.41 -6.87
CA ILE A 89 19.16 -0.35 -6.69
C ILE A 89 19.26 0.69 -7.81
N SER A 90 18.13 1.22 -8.22
CA SER A 90 18.01 2.36 -9.14
C SER A 90 16.99 3.37 -8.62
N VAL A 91 17.24 4.66 -8.84
CA VAL A 91 16.23 5.70 -8.60
C VAL A 91 15.23 5.65 -9.74
N VAL A 92 13.94 5.56 -9.43
CA VAL A 92 12.85 5.58 -10.42
C VAL A 92 12.35 7.00 -10.61
N ALA A 93 12.14 7.72 -9.51
CA ALA A 93 11.63 9.09 -9.51
C ALA A 93 12.12 9.86 -8.27
N GLY A 94 12.18 11.18 -8.39
CA GLY A 94 12.59 12.07 -7.31
C GLY A 94 14.09 12.40 -7.34
N THR A 95 14.41 13.64 -7.02
CA THR A 95 15.80 14.15 -6.98
C THR A 95 16.49 13.97 -5.62
N GLY A 96 15.76 13.58 -4.58
CA GLY A 96 16.24 13.63 -3.19
C GLY A 96 15.85 14.92 -2.46
N THR A 97 15.42 15.95 -3.19
CA THR A 97 15.00 17.25 -2.65
C THR A 97 13.48 17.34 -2.63
N ARG A 98 12.90 17.67 -1.47
CA ARG A 98 11.46 17.90 -1.33
C ARG A 98 10.99 19.03 -2.25
N GLY A 99 9.88 18.83 -2.95
CA GLY A 99 9.28 19.87 -3.80
C GLY A 99 8.20 19.32 -4.72
N TYR A 100 7.72 20.16 -5.64
CA TYR A 100 6.76 19.79 -6.67
C TYR A 100 7.23 20.35 -8.01
N SER A 101 7.77 19.48 -8.89
CA SER A 101 8.21 19.86 -10.23
C SER A 101 8.27 18.66 -11.18
N GLY A 102 8.63 18.90 -12.44
CA GLY A 102 9.02 17.85 -13.40
C GLY A 102 7.93 17.31 -14.31
N ASP A 103 6.69 17.81 -14.24
CA ASP A 103 5.63 17.36 -15.16
C ASP A 103 6.03 17.52 -16.63
N GLY A 104 5.84 16.45 -17.41
CA GLY A 104 6.25 16.35 -18.81
C GLY A 104 7.74 16.03 -19.02
N GLY A 105 8.55 16.00 -17.96
CA GLY A 105 9.97 15.70 -18.01
C GLY A 105 10.34 14.33 -17.42
N PRO A 106 11.64 13.99 -17.39
CA PRO A 106 12.14 12.75 -16.79
C PRO A 106 11.81 12.65 -15.29
N ALA A 107 11.29 11.51 -14.85
CA ALA A 107 10.87 11.28 -13.48
C ALA A 107 12.01 11.43 -12.46
N LYS A 108 13.25 11.06 -12.83
CA LYS A 108 14.44 11.24 -11.98
C LYS A 108 14.80 12.72 -11.74
N SER A 109 14.36 13.63 -12.59
CA SER A 109 14.61 15.07 -12.48
C SER A 109 13.48 15.84 -11.79
N GLY A 110 12.29 15.24 -11.65
CA GLY A 110 11.18 15.82 -10.92
C GLY A 110 11.40 15.75 -9.40
N GLN A 111 11.03 16.81 -8.67
CA GLN A 111 10.97 16.77 -7.22
C GLN A 111 9.66 16.14 -6.75
N LEU A 112 9.77 15.31 -5.70
CA LEU A 112 8.62 14.74 -5.00
C LEU A 112 8.57 15.27 -3.56
N ASN A 113 7.43 15.13 -2.89
CA ASN A 113 7.23 15.52 -1.50
C ASN A 113 6.34 14.50 -0.77
N GLY A 114 6.92 13.84 0.23
CA GLY A 114 6.29 12.74 0.96
C GLY A 114 5.65 11.65 0.09
N PRO A 115 6.40 10.95 -0.80
CA PRO A 115 5.85 9.82 -1.54
C PRO A 115 5.39 8.76 -0.53
N HIS A 116 4.09 8.46 -0.49
CA HIS A 116 3.48 7.62 0.54
C HIS A 116 3.25 6.19 0.03
N GLU A 117 2.50 6.04 -1.06
CA GLU A 117 2.18 4.75 -1.68
C GLU A 117 2.58 4.72 -3.16
N VAL A 118 2.99 3.53 -3.64
CA VAL A 118 3.32 3.27 -5.05
C VAL A 118 2.56 2.06 -5.59
N ARG A 119 1.91 2.19 -6.75
CA ARG A 119 1.14 1.10 -7.39
C ARG A 119 1.27 1.12 -8.89
N PHE A 120 1.20 -0.04 -9.52
CA PHE A 120 1.15 -0.15 -10.98
C PHE A 120 -0.30 -0.22 -11.47
N ASP A 121 -0.59 0.47 -12.58
CA ASP A 121 -1.82 0.23 -13.35
C ASP A 121 -1.70 -1.05 -14.20
N SER A 122 -2.79 -1.48 -14.86
CA SER A 122 -2.74 -2.68 -15.73
C SER A 122 -1.82 -2.55 -16.95
N LYS A 123 -1.41 -1.31 -17.30
CA LYS A 123 -0.51 -1.00 -18.42
C LYS A 123 0.96 -0.97 -18.00
N GLY A 124 1.24 -1.15 -16.71
CA GLY A 124 2.57 -1.13 -16.14
C GLY A 124 3.15 0.27 -15.88
N ASN A 125 2.32 1.31 -15.83
CA ASN A 125 2.74 2.64 -15.37
C ASN A 125 2.73 2.69 -13.85
N LEU A 126 3.69 3.41 -13.26
CA LEU A 126 3.80 3.55 -11.82
C LEU A 126 3.09 4.81 -11.34
N TYR A 127 2.21 4.66 -10.37
CA TYR A 127 1.51 5.75 -9.71
C TYR A 127 2.10 5.97 -8.32
N VAL A 128 2.26 7.23 -7.94
CA VAL A 128 2.89 7.64 -6.68
C VAL A 128 1.97 8.66 -6.03
N VAL A 129 1.59 8.40 -4.78
CA VAL A 129 0.87 9.39 -3.98
C VAL A 129 1.89 10.28 -3.31
N GLU A 130 1.83 11.57 -3.59
CA GLU A 130 2.61 12.58 -2.88
C GLU A 130 1.73 13.19 -1.79
N ARG A 131 1.84 12.64 -0.56
CA ARG A 131 1.01 13.04 0.58
C ARG A 131 1.09 14.53 0.83
N ASP A 132 2.30 15.07 0.83
CA ASP A 132 2.56 16.43 1.27
C ASP A 132 2.35 17.46 0.16
N ASN A 133 2.33 17.02 -1.11
CA ASN A 133 1.87 17.84 -2.23
C ASN A 133 0.37 17.67 -2.51
N ALA A 134 -0.35 16.77 -1.83
CA ALA A 134 -1.77 16.50 -2.05
C ALA A 134 -2.13 16.14 -3.51
N ILE A 135 -1.27 15.33 -4.15
CA ILE A 135 -1.43 14.90 -5.55
C ILE A 135 -1.12 13.41 -5.74
N VAL A 136 -1.55 12.87 -6.88
CA VAL A 136 -1.10 11.59 -7.42
C VAL A 136 -0.34 11.84 -8.71
N ARG A 137 0.89 11.33 -8.80
CA ARG A 137 1.71 11.34 -10.01
C ARG A 137 1.64 9.99 -10.73
N ARG A 138 1.78 10.02 -12.05
CA ARG A 138 2.01 8.86 -12.91
C ARG A 138 3.39 8.99 -13.55
N ILE A 139 4.19 7.92 -13.46
CA ILE A 139 5.39 7.70 -14.25
C ILE A 139 5.04 6.71 -15.36
N ASP A 140 5.19 7.17 -16.60
CA ASP A 140 5.17 6.28 -17.76
C ASP A 140 6.46 5.45 -17.76
N MET A 141 6.35 4.15 -17.44
CA MET A 141 7.54 3.32 -17.21
C MET A 141 8.32 3.00 -18.50
N LYS A 142 7.76 3.28 -19.68
CA LYS A 142 8.45 3.08 -20.97
C LYS A 142 9.28 4.29 -21.34
N SER A 143 8.72 5.49 -21.19
CA SER A 143 9.38 6.76 -21.53
C SER A 143 10.16 7.38 -20.37
N GLY A 144 9.84 7.00 -19.13
CA GLY A 144 10.38 7.60 -17.92
C GLY A 144 9.80 8.99 -17.62
N ILE A 145 8.69 9.39 -18.25
CA ILE A 145 8.08 10.72 -18.08
C ILE A 145 7.15 10.73 -16.86
N ILE A 146 7.25 11.76 -16.02
CA ILE A 146 6.35 11.99 -14.89
C ILE A 146 5.26 13.02 -15.24
N SER A 147 4.05 12.82 -14.71
CA SER A 147 2.90 13.72 -14.89
C SER A 147 1.97 13.68 -13.68
N THR A 148 1.28 14.79 -13.38
CA THR A 148 0.22 14.83 -12.37
C THR A 148 -1.10 14.36 -12.97
N VAL A 149 -1.72 13.35 -12.35
CA VAL A 149 -2.97 12.73 -12.84
C VAL A 149 -4.17 13.02 -11.95
N ALA A 150 -3.94 13.39 -10.69
CA ALA A 150 -4.98 13.84 -9.78
C ALA A 150 -4.42 14.83 -8.76
N GLY A 151 -5.22 15.83 -8.39
CA GLY A 151 -4.89 16.81 -7.39
C GLY A 151 -4.34 18.11 -7.97
N THR A 152 -4.49 19.20 -7.21
CA THR A 152 -4.07 20.56 -7.61
C THR A 152 -2.77 21.02 -6.98
N GLY A 153 -2.23 20.28 -6.01
CA GLY A 153 -1.12 20.77 -5.18
C GLY A 153 -1.57 21.47 -3.90
N VAL A 154 -2.87 21.73 -3.74
CA VAL A 154 -3.44 22.48 -2.61
C VAL A 154 -4.27 21.56 -1.72
N PRO A 155 -3.92 21.40 -0.44
CA PRO A 155 -4.72 20.62 0.51
C PRO A 155 -6.15 21.17 0.64
N GLY A 156 -7.15 20.29 0.56
CA GLY A 156 -8.56 20.67 0.70
C GLY A 156 -9.51 19.60 0.18
N TYR A 157 -10.80 19.91 0.08
CA TYR A 157 -11.82 19.05 -0.52
C TYR A 157 -12.62 19.82 -1.57
N ALA A 158 -12.40 19.48 -2.84
CA ALA A 158 -13.12 20.08 -3.97
C ALA A 158 -13.05 19.18 -5.23
N GLY A 159 -13.84 19.54 -6.25
CA GLY A 159 -13.71 19.02 -7.62
C GLY A 159 -14.43 17.71 -7.91
N ASP A 160 -15.23 17.17 -6.99
CA ASP A 160 -16.10 16.02 -7.28
C ASP A 160 -17.03 16.33 -8.47
N GLY A 161 -17.16 15.37 -9.39
CA GLY A 161 -17.87 15.52 -10.67
C GLY A 161 -17.06 16.20 -11.78
N GLY A 162 -15.87 16.73 -11.48
CA GLY A 162 -14.98 17.37 -12.44
C GLY A 162 -13.70 16.57 -12.74
N PRO A 163 -12.76 17.13 -13.53
CA PRO A 163 -11.48 16.52 -13.83
C PRO A 163 -10.64 16.28 -12.57
N ALA A 164 -10.02 15.10 -12.45
CA ALA A 164 -9.22 14.73 -11.29
C ALA A 164 -8.04 15.67 -11.01
N THR A 165 -7.43 16.25 -12.05
CA THR A 165 -6.35 17.26 -11.93
C THR A 165 -6.80 18.61 -11.39
N LYS A 166 -8.11 18.82 -11.24
CA LYS A 166 -8.71 20.03 -10.63
C LYS A 166 -9.30 19.76 -9.24
N ALA A 167 -9.23 18.54 -8.73
CA ALA A 167 -9.66 18.25 -7.38
C ALA A 167 -8.61 18.65 -6.34
N GLN A 168 -9.10 18.91 -5.12
CA GLN A 168 -8.27 19.02 -3.93
C GLN A 168 -8.41 17.74 -3.11
N PHE A 169 -7.29 17.24 -2.61
CA PHE A 169 -7.18 16.15 -1.64
C PHE A 169 -6.52 16.70 -0.38
N ASN A 170 -6.64 16.03 0.75
CA ASN A 170 -6.01 16.46 1.98
C ASN A 170 -5.19 15.32 2.60
N GLN A 171 -3.88 15.37 2.34
CA GLN A 171 -2.92 14.33 2.69
C GLN A 171 -3.35 12.93 2.19
N PRO A 172 -3.55 12.75 0.87
CA PRO A 172 -3.85 11.44 0.32
C PRO A 172 -2.75 10.45 0.74
N HIS A 173 -3.15 9.22 1.07
CA HIS A 173 -2.22 8.18 1.50
C HIS A 173 -2.22 7.01 0.53
N GLY A 174 -3.14 6.08 0.72
CA GLY A 174 -3.18 4.87 -0.09
C GLY A 174 -3.92 5.03 -1.40
N ILE A 175 -3.47 4.29 -2.41
CA ILE A 175 -4.12 4.17 -3.70
C ILE A 175 -4.21 2.72 -4.13
N ASN A 176 -5.20 2.40 -4.97
CA ASN A 176 -5.24 1.13 -5.67
C ASN A 176 -6.14 1.23 -6.90
N PHE A 177 -6.08 0.22 -7.76
CA PHE A 177 -6.87 0.15 -8.99
C PHE A 177 -7.90 -0.96 -8.90
N ASP A 178 -9.09 -0.71 -9.44
CA ASP A 178 -10.00 -1.80 -9.76
C ASP A 178 -9.61 -2.47 -11.10
N ARG A 179 -10.36 -3.51 -11.48
CA ARG A 179 -10.14 -4.25 -12.75
C ARG A 179 -10.33 -3.42 -14.02
N SER A 180 -10.96 -2.25 -13.91
CA SER A 180 -11.18 -1.32 -15.02
C SER A 180 -10.16 -0.18 -15.02
N ASP A 181 -9.09 -0.29 -14.22
CA ASP A 181 -8.09 0.76 -13.96
C ASP A 181 -8.67 2.04 -13.34
N ASN A 182 -9.85 2.00 -12.72
CA ASN A 182 -10.30 3.15 -11.94
C ASN A 182 -9.39 3.29 -10.72
N LEU A 183 -8.85 4.50 -10.52
CA LEU A 183 -7.94 4.80 -9.43
C LEU A 183 -8.75 5.18 -8.18
N TYR A 184 -8.53 4.48 -7.09
CA TYR A 184 -9.11 4.78 -5.79
C TYR A 184 -8.06 5.43 -4.91
N ILE A 185 -8.40 6.53 -4.25
CA ILE A 185 -7.53 7.39 -3.46
C ILE A 185 -8.12 7.53 -2.06
N CYS A 186 -7.41 7.04 -1.07
CA CYS A 186 -7.71 7.28 0.34
C CYS A 186 -7.37 8.74 0.66
N ASP A 187 -8.40 9.52 1.01
CA ASP A 187 -8.34 10.95 1.30
C ASP A 187 -8.67 11.19 2.79
N PRO A 188 -7.74 10.82 3.70
CA PRO A 188 -8.01 10.61 5.12
C PRO A 188 -8.51 11.85 5.84
N LEU A 189 -7.90 13.01 5.60
CA LEU A 189 -8.30 14.25 6.28
C LEU A 189 -9.56 14.87 5.68
N ASN A 190 -10.10 14.27 4.63
CA ASN A 190 -11.43 14.56 4.11
C ASN A 190 -12.43 13.42 4.42
N ASN A 191 -12.04 12.42 5.22
CA ASN A 191 -12.85 11.25 5.62
C ASN A 191 -13.53 10.54 4.44
N ARG A 192 -12.81 10.38 3.33
CA ARG A 192 -13.36 9.83 2.07
C ARG A 192 -12.40 8.86 1.38
N LEU A 193 -13.00 7.91 0.66
CA LEU A 193 -12.36 7.16 -0.41
C LEU A 193 -12.87 7.75 -1.73
N ARG A 194 -12.00 8.35 -2.52
CA ARG A 194 -12.36 8.97 -3.81
C ARG A 194 -11.95 8.09 -4.97
N ARG A 195 -12.73 8.10 -6.06
CA ARG A 195 -12.48 7.33 -7.29
C ARG A 195 -12.26 8.29 -8.45
N VAL A 196 -11.19 8.08 -9.21
CA VAL A 196 -10.96 8.66 -10.53
C VAL A 196 -11.32 7.62 -11.59
N ASP A 197 -12.28 7.96 -12.45
CA ASP A 197 -12.70 7.10 -13.55
C ASP A 197 -11.61 7.04 -14.64
N ALA A 198 -11.23 5.83 -15.04
CA ALA A 198 -10.10 5.62 -15.96
C ALA A 198 -10.34 6.18 -17.37
N LYS A 199 -11.60 6.27 -17.80
CA LYS A 199 -11.97 6.66 -19.17
C LYS A 199 -12.20 8.16 -19.30
N THR A 200 -12.85 8.75 -18.30
CA THR A 200 -13.27 10.15 -18.30
C THR A 200 -12.34 11.03 -17.47
N SER A 201 -11.47 10.44 -16.64
CA SER A 201 -10.64 11.15 -15.66
C SER A 201 -11.44 12.01 -14.68
N VAL A 202 -12.73 11.71 -14.50
CA VAL A 202 -13.61 12.40 -13.54
C VAL A 202 -13.40 11.81 -12.14
N VAL A 203 -13.26 12.67 -11.15
CA VAL A 203 -13.16 12.27 -9.74
C VAL A 203 -14.50 12.37 -9.03
N THR A 204 -14.80 11.40 -8.18
CA THR A 204 -16.02 11.34 -7.36
C THR A 204 -15.73 10.76 -5.98
N THR A 205 -16.52 11.10 -4.97
CA THR A 205 -16.55 10.35 -3.71
C THR A 205 -17.17 8.97 -3.94
N PHE A 206 -16.41 7.91 -3.66
CA PHE A 206 -16.88 6.53 -3.76
C PHE A 206 -17.48 6.04 -2.44
N ALA A 207 -16.82 6.36 -1.32
CA ALA A 207 -17.31 6.09 0.02
C ALA A 207 -16.84 7.17 1.01
N GLY A 208 -17.56 7.32 2.13
CA GLY A 208 -17.35 8.37 3.11
C GLY A 208 -18.26 9.56 2.91
N ASN A 209 -18.85 10.05 4.00
CA ASN A 209 -19.71 11.23 4.00
C ASN A 209 -18.95 12.54 4.32
N GLY A 210 -17.65 12.45 4.64
CA GLY A 210 -16.80 13.58 4.99
C GLY A 210 -16.89 14.10 6.42
N GLN A 211 -17.76 13.53 7.24
CA GLN A 211 -17.90 13.90 8.64
C GLN A 211 -16.81 13.23 9.47
N ASP A 212 -16.29 13.97 10.45
CA ASP A 212 -15.48 13.38 11.52
C ASP A 212 -16.37 12.49 12.40
N GLY A 213 -15.79 11.42 12.93
CA GLY A 213 -16.47 10.56 13.89
C GLY A 213 -16.14 9.09 13.74
N ARG A 214 -16.59 8.30 14.72
CA ARG A 214 -16.42 6.84 14.70
C ARG A 214 -17.17 6.23 13.52
N THR A 215 -16.49 5.42 12.72
CA THR A 215 -17.15 4.59 11.70
C THR A 215 -17.97 3.48 12.38
N PRO A 216 -19.30 3.41 12.16
CA PRO A 216 -20.14 2.35 12.68
C PRO A 216 -19.81 0.99 12.05
N ASP A 217 -20.20 -0.09 12.73
CA ASP A 217 -19.91 -1.46 12.30
C ASP A 217 -20.52 -1.81 10.94
N GLU A 218 -21.68 -1.23 10.61
CA GLU A 218 -22.31 -1.32 9.30
C GLU A 218 -22.88 0.04 8.88
N GLY A 219 -23.01 0.26 7.58
CA GLY A 219 -23.69 1.43 7.02
C GLY A 219 -23.61 1.46 5.49
N THR A 220 -23.90 2.60 4.86
CA THR A 220 -23.89 2.75 3.40
C THR A 220 -22.62 3.43 2.91
N LEU A 221 -22.24 3.23 1.65
CA LEU A 221 -20.95 3.74 1.13
C LEU A 221 -20.81 5.25 1.34
N THR A 222 -21.81 6.04 0.98
CA THR A 222 -21.76 7.51 1.04
C THR A 222 -22.43 8.11 2.28
N GLY A 223 -23.14 7.31 3.08
CA GLY A 223 -23.79 7.76 4.32
C GLY A 223 -22.91 7.60 5.57
N THR A 224 -21.88 6.76 5.50
CA THR A 224 -21.03 6.38 6.64
C THR A 224 -19.80 7.29 6.75
N PRO A 225 -19.46 7.81 7.96
CA PRO A 225 -18.18 8.50 8.17
C PRO A 225 -17.03 7.48 8.13
N LEU A 226 -15.97 7.79 7.41
CA LEU A 226 -14.76 6.96 7.34
C LEU A 226 -13.64 7.62 8.14
N ALA A 227 -13.37 7.11 9.33
CA ALA A 227 -12.35 7.63 10.23
C ALA A 227 -10.94 7.32 9.69
N GLY A 228 -10.42 8.22 8.86
CA GLY A 228 -9.06 8.15 8.34
C GLY A 228 -8.77 6.94 7.44
N PRO A 229 -9.44 6.85 6.27
CA PRO A 229 -9.12 5.85 5.25
C PRO A 229 -7.63 5.89 4.90
N ARG A 230 -6.95 4.74 5.04
CA ARG A 230 -5.48 4.67 4.96
C ARG A 230 -4.96 3.82 3.82
N SER A 231 -5.53 2.63 3.64
CA SER A 231 -5.14 1.67 2.59
C SER A 231 -6.38 0.98 2.07
N VAL A 232 -6.42 0.74 0.77
CA VAL A 232 -7.53 0.08 0.07
C VAL A 232 -6.99 -1.05 -0.80
N GLU A 233 -7.65 -2.22 -0.76
CA GLU A 233 -7.27 -3.41 -1.53
C GLU A 233 -8.43 -3.94 -2.37
N PHE A 234 -8.13 -4.31 -3.62
CA PHE A 234 -9.07 -4.85 -4.62
C PHE A 234 -8.70 -6.28 -5.00
N PRO A 235 -8.99 -7.26 -4.13
CA PRO A 235 -8.80 -8.67 -4.44
C PRO A 235 -9.63 -9.17 -5.62
N LYS A 236 -9.21 -10.31 -6.17
CA LYS A 236 -9.87 -10.96 -7.32
C LYS A 236 -11.29 -11.44 -7.02
N ASP A 237 -11.68 -11.58 -5.75
CA ASP A 237 -13.05 -11.97 -5.39
C ASP A 237 -14.08 -10.83 -5.59
N GLY A 238 -13.61 -9.61 -5.89
CA GLY A 238 -14.45 -8.45 -6.17
C GLY A 238 -14.92 -7.72 -4.91
N LYS A 239 -14.47 -8.14 -3.72
CA LYS A 239 -14.62 -7.34 -2.49
C LYS A 239 -13.62 -6.19 -2.51
N ILE A 240 -13.90 -5.18 -1.70
CA ILE A 240 -12.98 -4.08 -1.44
C ILE A 240 -12.69 -4.09 0.04
N TYR A 241 -11.43 -4.00 0.43
CA TYR A 241 -11.03 -3.90 1.83
C TYR A 241 -10.41 -2.55 2.10
N LEU A 242 -10.78 -1.92 3.20
CA LEU A 242 -10.36 -0.58 3.58
C LEU A 242 -9.86 -0.59 5.03
N ALA A 243 -8.61 -0.20 5.24
CA ALA A 243 -8.09 0.10 6.57
C ALA A 243 -8.46 1.53 6.95
N LEU A 244 -9.09 1.68 8.11
CA LEU A 244 -9.35 2.96 8.76
C LEU A 244 -8.37 3.08 9.91
N ARG A 245 -7.41 4.00 9.79
CA ARG A 245 -6.35 4.17 10.78
C ARG A 245 -6.97 4.75 12.04
N GLU A 246 -7.46 5.98 11.97
CA GLU A 246 -8.09 6.66 13.10
C GLU A 246 -9.35 5.92 13.63
N GLY A 247 -9.96 5.07 12.80
CA GLY A 247 -11.04 4.16 13.19
C GLY A 247 -10.62 2.83 13.83
N ASN A 248 -9.32 2.53 13.96
CA ASN A 248 -8.77 1.28 14.52
C ASN A 248 -9.45 0.01 13.99
N GLY A 249 -9.74 -0.03 12.68
CA GLY A 249 -10.56 -1.08 12.10
C GLY A 249 -10.34 -1.30 10.62
N ILE A 250 -10.73 -2.49 10.16
CA ILE A 250 -10.72 -2.88 8.76
C ILE A 250 -12.14 -3.17 8.34
N PHE A 251 -12.51 -2.64 7.19
CA PHE A 251 -13.85 -2.69 6.64
C PHE A 251 -13.85 -3.36 5.28
N THR A 252 -14.93 -4.06 4.95
CA THR A 252 -15.25 -4.43 3.58
C THR A 252 -16.27 -3.45 3.00
N LEU A 253 -16.10 -3.09 1.73
CA LEU A 253 -17.05 -2.27 0.97
C LEU A 253 -17.66 -3.12 -0.15
N ASP A 254 -18.97 -3.09 -0.25
CA ASP A 254 -19.75 -3.76 -1.29
C ASP A 254 -20.55 -2.71 -2.08
N PRO A 255 -20.09 -2.32 -3.28
CA PRO A 255 -20.81 -1.36 -4.12
C PRO A 255 -22.10 -1.90 -4.72
N ARG A 256 -22.27 -3.23 -4.82
CA ARG A 256 -23.52 -3.82 -5.34
C ARG A 256 -24.65 -3.73 -4.32
N GLN A 257 -24.30 -3.85 -3.04
CA GLN A 257 -25.24 -3.75 -1.92
C GLN A 257 -25.27 -2.37 -1.26
N ASN A 258 -24.44 -1.42 -1.74
CA ASN A 258 -24.21 -0.12 -1.11
C ASN A 258 -23.90 -0.25 0.39
N ARG A 259 -22.95 -1.13 0.76
CA ARG A 259 -22.67 -1.49 2.15
C ARG A 259 -21.21 -1.28 2.53
N VAL A 260 -21.01 -0.72 3.72
CA VAL A 260 -19.77 -0.71 4.50
C VAL A 260 -19.97 -1.66 5.66
N LYS A 261 -19.01 -2.55 5.94
CA LYS A 261 -19.08 -3.47 7.08
C LYS A 261 -17.73 -3.71 7.72
N ARG A 262 -17.63 -3.60 9.03
CA ARG A 262 -16.41 -3.91 9.81
C ARG A 262 -16.16 -5.41 9.79
N ILE A 263 -14.90 -5.78 9.58
CA ILE A 263 -14.46 -7.19 9.54
C ILE A 263 -13.32 -7.48 10.51
N ALA A 264 -12.61 -6.46 10.99
CA ALA A 264 -11.58 -6.60 12.02
C ALA A 264 -11.35 -5.30 12.78
N GLY A 265 -10.82 -5.39 14.00
CA GLY A 265 -10.52 -4.25 14.87
C GLY A 265 -11.78 -3.71 15.53
N ASN A 266 -11.82 -3.58 16.86
CA ASN A 266 -13.03 -3.19 17.61
C ASN A 266 -13.26 -1.67 17.71
N GLY A 267 -12.41 -0.87 17.06
CA GLY A 267 -12.44 0.59 17.12
C GLY A 267 -11.66 1.20 18.29
N GLU A 268 -11.09 0.38 19.17
CA GLU A 268 -10.24 0.83 20.28
C GLU A 268 -8.77 0.56 19.98
N SER A 269 -7.91 1.44 20.47
CA SER A 269 -6.47 1.23 20.41
C SER A 269 -6.05 0.11 21.36
N GLY A 270 -5.16 -0.76 20.89
CA GLY A 270 -4.45 -1.76 21.69
C GLY A 270 -3.83 -2.85 20.81
N TYR A 271 -3.15 -3.81 21.46
CA TYR A 271 -2.59 -5.00 20.83
C TYR A 271 -3.18 -6.25 21.50
N THR A 272 -4.26 -6.79 20.95
CA THR A 272 -4.97 -7.96 21.51
C THR A 272 -5.61 -8.82 20.42
N GLY A 273 -6.13 -9.99 20.81
CA GLY A 273 -7.05 -10.80 19.99
C GLY A 273 -6.44 -11.99 19.27
N ASP A 274 -5.14 -12.25 19.42
CA ASP A 274 -4.48 -13.39 18.78
C ASP A 274 -5.15 -14.73 19.15
N GLY A 275 -5.45 -15.54 18.12
CA GLY A 275 -6.20 -16.79 18.23
C GLY A 275 -7.72 -16.63 18.28
N GLY A 276 -8.22 -15.40 18.41
CA GLY A 276 -9.66 -15.09 18.52
C GLY A 276 -10.26 -14.42 17.28
N PRO A 277 -11.54 -14.02 17.36
CA PRO A 277 -12.22 -13.30 16.29
C PRO A 277 -11.59 -11.94 16.00
N ALA A 278 -11.30 -11.67 14.73
CA ALA A 278 -10.67 -10.44 14.27
C ALA A 278 -11.48 -9.18 14.61
N VAL A 279 -12.82 -9.28 14.64
CA VAL A 279 -13.74 -8.18 15.00
C VAL A 279 -13.62 -7.74 16.47
N SER A 280 -13.07 -8.59 17.34
CA SER A 280 -12.87 -8.30 18.76
C SER A 280 -11.45 -7.83 19.07
N ALA A 281 -10.53 -7.98 18.12
CA ALA A 281 -9.14 -7.57 18.28
C ALA A 281 -8.98 -6.06 18.34
N ARG A 282 -7.87 -5.61 18.92
CA ARG A 282 -7.45 -4.21 18.90
C ARG A 282 -6.26 -4.04 17.98
N PHE A 283 -6.26 -2.91 17.25
CA PHE A 283 -5.15 -2.41 16.45
C PHE A 283 -4.69 -1.06 17.02
N GLY A 284 -3.47 -0.66 16.72
CA GLY A 284 -2.91 0.62 17.14
C GLY A 284 -2.41 0.61 18.58
N GLY A 285 -1.33 1.34 18.86
CA GLY A 285 -0.70 1.43 20.17
C GLY A 285 -0.56 2.88 20.64
N SER A 286 0.05 3.10 21.81
CA SER A 286 0.29 4.43 22.37
C SER A 286 1.40 5.18 21.62
N ALA A 287 1.09 5.71 20.44
CA ALA A 287 2.00 6.57 19.69
C ALA A 287 1.88 8.04 20.15
N PRO A 288 3.00 8.80 20.19
CA PRO A 288 2.96 10.24 20.36
C PRO A 288 2.06 10.89 19.30
N GLY A 289 1.15 11.76 19.73
CA GLY A 289 0.21 12.45 18.84
C GLY A 289 -1.16 11.78 18.65
N GLY A 290 -1.47 10.69 19.38
CA GLY A 290 -2.83 10.16 19.51
C GLY A 290 -3.43 9.46 18.28
N LEU A 291 -2.75 9.51 17.12
CA LEU A 291 -3.19 8.84 15.90
C LEU A 291 -2.68 7.39 15.89
N THR A 292 -3.60 6.44 15.94
CA THR A 292 -3.36 5.00 16.10
C THR A 292 -4.05 4.22 14.99
N GLY A 293 -3.63 2.98 14.72
CA GLY A 293 -4.42 2.03 13.91
C GLY A 293 -3.69 1.39 12.72
N PRO A 294 -4.40 0.51 11.99
CA PRO A 294 -3.81 -0.22 10.87
C PRO A 294 -3.44 0.72 9.72
N LYS A 295 -2.33 0.43 9.04
CA LYS A 295 -1.87 1.21 7.88
C LYS A 295 -2.00 0.43 6.58
N GLY A 296 -0.97 -0.32 6.18
CA GLY A 296 -1.01 -1.12 4.96
C GLY A 296 -1.80 -2.41 5.13
N LEU A 297 -2.51 -2.79 4.07
CA LEU A 297 -3.14 -4.09 3.90
C LEU A 297 -2.50 -4.83 2.74
N ALA A 298 -2.50 -6.15 2.78
CA ALA A 298 -2.22 -7.00 1.64
C ALA A 298 -3.00 -8.30 1.74
N LEU A 299 -3.43 -8.84 0.61
CA LEU A 299 -4.17 -10.09 0.54
C LEU A 299 -3.39 -11.14 -0.25
N SER A 300 -3.26 -12.34 0.30
CA SER A 300 -2.78 -13.51 -0.42
C SER A 300 -3.92 -14.19 -1.21
N ASP A 301 -3.57 -14.95 -2.25
CA ASP A 301 -4.56 -15.66 -3.08
C ASP A 301 -5.35 -16.74 -2.32
N ASP A 302 -4.86 -17.21 -1.16
CA ASP A 302 -5.53 -18.18 -0.28
C ASP A 302 -6.49 -17.53 0.74
N GLY A 303 -6.66 -16.21 0.70
CA GLY A 303 -7.64 -15.50 1.53
C GLY A 303 -7.14 -15.10 2.91
N ILE A 304 -5.82 -15.00 3.10
CA ILE A 304 -5.22 -14.41 4.29
C ILE A 304 -4.95 -12.93 4.06
N MET A 305 -5.47 -12.10 4.95
CA MET A 305 -5.17 -10.67 4.99
C MET A 305 -4.02 -10.40 5.95
N TYR A 306 -2.98 -9.75 5.46
CA TYR A 306 -1.90 -9.20 6.26
C TYR A 306 -2.14 -7.73 6.51
N VAL A 307 -1.83 -7.29 7.74
CA VAL A 307 -2.10 -5.93 8.22
C VAL A 307 -0.84 -5.39 8.87
N ALA A 308 -0.37 -4.25 8.40
CA ALA A 308 0.66 -3.49 9.08
C ALA A 308 0.04 -2.74 10.28
N ASP A 309 0.12 -3.35 11.46
CA ASP A 309 -0.33 -2.76 12.73
C ASP A 309 0.81 -1.92 13.30
N CYS A 310 1.01 -0.77 12.64
CA CYS A 310 2.23 0.03 12.70
C CYS A 310 2.60 0.42 14.14
N GLU A 311 1.65 0.97 14.88
CA GLU A 311 1.87 1.43 16.25
C GLU A 311 2.07 0.29 17.26
N ASN A 312 1.70 -0.94 16.92
CA ASN A 312 2.00 -2.14 17.70
C ASN A 312 3.27 -2.86 17.24
N HIS A 313 3.95 -2.36 16.21
CA HIS A 313 5.23 -2.90 15.73
C HIS A 313 5.15 -4.37 15.29
N VAL A 314 4.02 -4.73 14.68
CA VAL A 314 3.74 -6.10 14.23
C VAL A 314 3.08 -6.09 12.86
N ILE A 315 3.23 -7.20 12.15
CA ILE A 315 2.35 -7.58 11.06
C ILE A 315 1.34 -8.58 11.60
N ARG A 316 0.05 -8.26 11.50
CA ARG A 316 -1.04 -9.18 11.87
C ARG A 316 -1.47 -9.97 10.63
N ARG A 317 -1.98 -11.18 10.83
CA ARG A 317 -2.65 -11.99 9.80
C ARG A 317 -4.07 -12.32 10.22
N ILE A 318 -4.99 -12.24 9.29
CA ILE A 318 -6.41 -12.55 9.47
C ILE A 318 -6.78 -13.57 8.40
N ASP A 319 -7.25 -14.73 8.82
CA ASP A 319 -7.90 -15.67 7.91
C ASP A 319 -9.32 -15.17 7.65
N LEU A 320 -9.62 -14.75 6.42
CA LEU A 320 -10.92 -14.17 6.08
C LEU A 320 -12.04 -15.21 5.97
N ARG A 321 -11.71 -16.51 5.92
CA ARG A 321 -12.71 -17.58 5.91
C ARG A 321 -13.19 -17.88 7.32
N THR A 322 -12.27 -17.93 8.28
CA THR A 322 -12.57 -18.25 9.69
C THR A 322 -12.81 -17.01 10.54
N GLY A 323 -12.34 -15.85 10.10
CA GLY A 323 -12.36 -14.60 10.87
C GLY A 323 -11.36 -14.59 12.02
N ILE A 324 -10.38 -15.49 12.06
CA ILE A 324 -9.39 -15.58 13.15
C ILE A 324 -8.19 -14.69 12.84
N ILE A 325 -7.78 -13.89 13.84
CA ILE A 325 -6.58 -13.05 13.77
C ILE A 325 -5.44 -13.65 14.60
N SER A 326 -4.21 -13.39 14.19
CA SER A 326 -3.00 -13.69 14.96
C SER A 326 -1.84 -12.81 14.48
N THR A 327 -0.74 -12.79 15.24
CA THR A 327 0.48 -12.11 14.81
C THR A 327 1.27 -12.97 13.83
N ALA A 328 1.69 -12.36 12.71
CA ALA A 328 2.49 -13.00 11.68
C ALA A 328 3.98 -12.70 11.84
N VAL A 329 4.34 -11.46 12.19
CA VAL A 329 5.72 -11.01 12.46
C VAL A 329 5.70 -9.94 13.54
N GLY A 330 6.69 -9.95 14.43
CA GLY A 330 6.85 -8.93 15.47
C GLY A 330 6.49 -9.43 16.86
N THR A 331 6.92 -8.68 17.87
CA THR A 331 6.78 -9.03 19.30
C THR A 331 5.78 -8.14 20.04
N GLY A 332 5.20 -7.14 19.38
CA GLY A 332 4.47 -6.06 20.04
C GLY A 332 5.38 -4.95 20.62
N GLN A 333 6.70 -5.13 20.56
CA GLN A 333 7.68 -4.20 21.10
C GLN A 333 8.54 -3.61 19.99
N ARG A 334 8.82 -2.31 20.09
CA ARG A 334 9.69 -1.60 19.15
C ARG A 334 11.10 -2.17 19.22
N GLY A 335 11.72 -2.41 18.05
CA GLY A 335 13.12 -2.82 17.94
C GLY A 335 13.51 -3.18 16.51
N ASP A 336 14.76 -3.57 16.30
CA ASP A 336 15.33 -3.92 14.98
C ASP A 336 15.81 -5.38 14.96
N GLY A 337 14.87 -6.32 14.76
CA GLY A 337 15.16 -7.75 14.67
C GLY A 337 15.36 -8.45 16.04
N PRO A 338 16.16 -9.54 16.08
CA PRO A 338 16.94 -10.08 14.97
C PRO A 338 16.06 -10.68 13.86
N ASP A 339 16.61 -10.76 12.65
CA ASP A 339 16.03 -11.61 11.60
C ASP A 339 15.99 -13.08 12.04
N GLY A 340 15.18 -13.90 11.37
CA GLY A 340 15.02 -15.32 11.69
C GLY A 340 13.59 -15.66 12.08
N ASP A 341 13.33 -15.97 13.35
CA ASP A 341 11.99 -16.34 13.81
C ASP A 341 11.04 -15.12 13.72
N PRO A 342 9.93 -15.21 12.95
CA PRO A 342 8.98 -14.10 12.84
C PRO A 342 8.43 -13.61 14.17
N THR A 343 8.27 -14.49 15.15
CA THR A 343 7.72 -14.16 16.48
C THR A 343 8.73 -13.46 17.39
N GLN A 344 10.02 -13.48 17.02
CA GLN A 344 11.11 -12.84 17.78
C GLN A 344 11.67 -11.59 17.06
N CYS A 345 11.41 -11.45 15.76
CA CYS A 345 11.86 -10.33 14.95
C CYS A 345 11.13 -9.04 15.34
N LYS A 346 11.73 -8.20 16.20
CA LYS A 346 11.17 -6.89 16.54
C LYS A 346 11.12 -5.99 15.30
N LEU A 347 10.01 -5.27 15.12
CA LEU A 347 9.86 -4.28 14.08
C LEU A 347 9.79 -2.88 14.71
N SER A 348 9.89 -1.85 13.87
CA SER A 348 9.76 -0.46 14.29
C SER A 348 8.88 0.27 13.29
N ARG A 349 7.61 0.41 13.69
CA ARG A 349 6.56 1.12 12.93
C ARG A 349 6.48 0.68 11.45
N PRO A 350 6.19 -0.60 11.18
CA PRO A 350 6.03 -1.07 9.82
C PRO A 350 4.84 -0.35 9.17
N HIS A 351 5.05 0.35 8.05
CA HIS A 351 3.99 1.13 7.41
C HIS A 351 3.17 0.33 6.42
N ALA A 352 3.79 -0.61 5.71
CA ALA A 352 3.12 -1.40 4.68
C ALA A 352 3.54 -2.85 4.71
N VAL A 353 2.64 -3.64 4.14
CA VAL A 353 2.84 -5.05 3.81
C VAL A 353 2.40 -5.25 2.37
N PHE A 354 3.07 -6.15 1.66
CA PHE A 354 2.70 -6.59 0.30
C PHE A 354 2.91 -8.10 0.19
N VAL A 355 2.05 -8.79 -0.54
CA VAL A 355 2.15 -10.24 -0.71
C VAL A 355 2.28 -10.59 -2.18
N GLN A 356 3.26 -11.43 -2.51
CA GLN A 356 3.37 -12.07 -3.82
C GLN A 356 3.80 -13.52 -3.66
N GLY A 357 2.98 -14.43 -4.18
CA GLY A 357 3.20 -15.87 -4.02
C GLY A 357 3.30 -16.25 -2.54
N ARG A 358 4.45 -16.78 -2.14
CA ARG A 358 4.72 -17.21 -0.75
C ARG A 358 5.54 -16.19 0.05
N THR A 359 5.68 -14.96 -0.43
CA THR A 359 6.50 -13.94 0.23
C THR A 359 5.65 -12.77 0.68
N VAL A 360 5.79 -12.42 1.94
CA VAL A 360 5.22 -11.22 2.57
C VAL A 360 6.34 -10.19 2.73
N TYR A 361 6.30 -9.12 1.96
CA TYR A 361 7.21 -7.98 2.04
C TYR A 361 6.73 -6.99 3.08
N ILE A 362 7.64 -6.46 3.89
CA ILE A 362 7.35 -5.62 5.04
C ILE A 362 8.21 -4.37 4.95
N ALA A 363 7.59 -3.20 4.85
CA ALA A 363 8.27 -1.92 4.94
C ALA A 363 8.46 -1.56 6.43
N ASP A 364 9.58 -1.96 7.02
CA ASP A 364 9.93 -1.75 8.42
C ASP A 364 10.52 -0.34 8.61
N SER A 365 9.64 0.64 8.52
CA SER A 365 9.98 2.02 8.16
C SER A 365 10.98 2.67 9.11
N GLU A 366 10.78 2.60 10.42
CA GLU A 366 11.68 3.29 11.35
C GLU A 366 12.97 2.51 11.63
N ASN A 367 13.04 1.25 11.20
CA ASN A 367 14.30 0.54 11.11
C ASN A 367 15.01 0.78 9.77
N ASN A 368 14.44 1.53 8.83
CA ASN A 368 15.05 1.75 7.51
C ASN A 368 15.41 0.44 6.80
N ARG A 369 14.50 -0.53 6.87
CA ARG A 369 14.65 -1.85 6.26
C ARG A 369 13.39 -2.22 5.49
N ILE A 370 13.57 -2.98 4.42
CA ILE A 370 12.52 -3.80 3.85
C ILE A 370 12.83 -5.24 4.22
N ARG A 371 11.89 -5.92 4.87
CA ARG A 371 12.01 -7.34 5.25
C ARG A 371 11.11 -8.20 4.39
N ALA A 372 11.40 -9.49 4.34
CA ALA A 372 10.57 -10.50 3.73
C ALA A 372 10.35 -11.66 4.70
N LEU A 373 9.11 -12.11 4.84
CA LEU A 373 8.74 -13.40 5.42
C LEU A 373 8.40 -14.37 4.29
N THR A 374 9.09 -15.50 4.22
CA THR A 374 8.68 -16.60 3.34
C THR A 374 7.74 -17.53 4.08
N LEU A 375 6.55 -17.76 3.54
CA LEU A 375 5.52 -18.61 4.14
C LEU A 375 5.87 -20.10 4.05
N ARG A 376 5.31 -20.90 4.98
CA ARG A 376 5.52 -22.36 5.06
C ARG A 376 4.69 -23.14 4.05
#